data_AF-A0AAC9HRS3-F1
#
_entry.id   AF-A0AAC9HRS3-F1
#
_cell.length_a   1.000
_cell.length_b   1.000
_cell.length_c   1.000
_cell.angle_alpha   90.00
_cell.angle_beta   90.00
_cell.angle_gamma   90.00
#
_symmetry.space_group_name_H-M   'P 1'
#
loop_
_entity.id
_entity.type
_entity.pdbx_description
1 polymer ?
#
loop_
_entity_poly.entity_id
_entity_poly.type
_entity_poly.pdbx_seq_one_letter_code
_entity_poly.pdbx_strand_id
1 'polypeptide(L)'
;MSAVARVPALWMSEVGGHQTDVWVSAAKRMDGWRVRIEGGHLVAGIVSAEVFPADALELSTAVGSGGRLVVAGRHLGEHRAVRVDRPAYDLEIAMLAGGDLLGRWLVRPEFLATLAGLLRRAASALDAREATT
;
A
#
# COMPACT_ATOMS: atom_id res chain seq x y z
N MET A 1 10.62 11.89 15.54
CA MET A 1 10.96 11.45 14.17
C MET A 1 10.19 10.16 13.90
N SER A 2 9.19 10.17 12.99
CA SER A 2 8.50 8.92 12.63
C SER A 2 9.44 8.11 11.76
N ALA A 3 9.89 6.94 12.25
CA ALA A 3 10.65 6.01 11.43
C ALA A 3 9.81 5.68 10.19
N VAL A 4 10.28 6.07 9.01
CA VAL A 4 9.60 5.72 7.76
C VAL A 4 9.86 4.23 7.55
N ALA A 5 8.79 3.45 7.57
CA ALA A 5 8.86 2.00 7.66
C ALA A 5 8.65 1.39 6.27
N ARG A 6 9.57 0.52 5.83
CA ARG A 6 9.64 0.04 4.45
C ARG A 6 9.90 -1.46 4.34
N VAL A 7 9.48 -2.05 3.23
CA VAL A 7 9.88 -3.41 2.82
C VAL A 7 10.42 -3.41 1.39
N PRO A 8 11.44 -4.23 1.08
CA PRO A 8 11.89 -4.41 -0.29
C PRO A 8 10.77 -4.97 -1.18
N ALA A 9 10.68 -4.47 -2.40
CA ALA A 9 9.73 -4.92 -3.40
C ALA A 9 10.30 -4.79 -4.81
N LEU A 10 9.70 -5.51 -5.76
CA LEU A 10 9.89 -5.25 -7.18
C LEU A 10 8.74 -4.37 -7.67
N TRP A 11 9.06 -3.17 -8.15
CA TRP A 11 8.13 -2.33 -8.90
C TRP A 11 7.98 -2.89 -10.31
N MET A 12 6.76 -3.07 -10.77
CA MET A 12 6.48 -3.47 -12.15
C MET A 12 5.59 -2.43 -12.82
N SER A 13 6.02 -1.98 -13.99
CA SER A 13 5.30 -1.06 -14.88
C SER A 13 5.44 -1.52 -16.33
N GLU A 14 4.82 -0.79 -17.25
CA GLU A 14 4.94 -1.06 -18.69
C GLU A 14 6.39 -0.97 -19.20
N VAL A 15 7.22 -0.13 -18.56
CA VAL A 15 8.63 0.06 -18.94
C VAL A 15 9.59 -0.98 -18.34
N GLY A 16 9.10 -1.89 -17.50
CA GLY A 16 9.88 -2.98 -16.91
C GLY A 16 9.80 -3.08 -15.38
N GLY A 17 10.67 -3.95 -14.85
CA GLY A 17 10.78 -4.25 -13.42
C GLY A 17 11.97 -3.54 -12.77
N HIS A 18 11.74 -2.88 -11.63
CA HIS A 18 12.76 -2.13 -10.89
C HIS A 18 12.74 -2.48 -9.41
N GLN A 19 13.91 -2.73 -8.81
CA GLN A 19 14.00 -2.86 -7.35
C GLN A 19 13.60 -1.55 -6.68
N THR A 20 12.73 -1.63 -5.69
CA THR A 20 12.24 -0.48 -4.93
C THR A 20 11.95 -0.88 -3.49
N ASP A 21 11.51 0.09 -2.71
CA ASP A 21 10.92 -0.13 -1.40
C ASP A 21 9.43 0.24 -1.45
N VAL A 22 8.59 -0.56 -0.80
CA VAL A 22 7.24 -0.17 -0.41
C VAL A 22 7.30 0.48 0.95
N TRP A 23 6.97 1.76 0.99
CA TRP A 23 6.87 2.58 2.17
C TRP A 23 5.43 2.61 2.67
N VAL A 24 5.24 2.50 3.98
CA VAL A 24 3.93 2.64 4.62
C VAL A 24 3.99 3.75 5.65
N SER A 25 3.06 4.70 5.57
CA SER A 25 3.03 5.88 6.44
C SER A 25 1.60 6.38 6.70
N ALA A 26 1.46 7.27 7.69
CA ALA A 26 0.25 8.05 7.91
C ALA A 26 0.33 9.36 7.10
N ALA A 27 -0.69 9.67 6.31
CA ALA A 27 -0.78 10.89 5.51
C ALA A 27 -1.99 11.73 5.96
N LYS A 28 -1.76 13.01 6.27
CA LYS A 28 -2.84 13.97 6.55
C LYS A 28 -3.34 14.56 5.24
N ARG A 29 -4.65 14.43 4.97
CA ARG A 29 -5.36 15.05 3.85
C ARG A 29 -6.40 16.05 4.35
N MET A 30 -7.00 16.79 3.41
CA MET A 30 -8.05 17.77 3.74
C MET A 30 -9.29 17.10 4.34
N ASP A 31 -9.59 15.87 3.92
CA ASP A 31 -10.74 15.04 4.31
C ASP A 31 -10.39 13.98 5.37
N GLY A 32 -9.32 14.21 6.14
CA GLY A 32 -8.91 13.36 7.26
C GLY A 32 -7.57 12.63 7.05
N TRP A 33 -7.30 11.66 7.91
CA TRP A 33 -6.08 10.87 7.86
C TRP A 33 -6.23 9.63 6.99
N ARG A 34 -5.15 9.24 6.29
CA ARG A 34 -5.09 8.04 5.44
C ARG A 34 -3.83 7.24 5.74
N VAL A 35 -3.90 5.93 5.54
CA VAL A 35 -2.69 5.10 5.43
C VAL A 35 -2.21 5.20 3.99
N ARG A 36 -0.96 5.64 3.79
CA ARG A 36 -0.31 5.76 2.50
C ARG A 36 0.67 4.61 2.30
N ILE A 37 0.47 3.87 1.23
CA ILE A 37 1.39 2.89 0.67
C ILE A 37 2.04 3.54 -0.55
N GLU A 38 3.36 3.64 -0.59
CA GLU A 38 4.07 4.31 -1.66
C GLU A 38 5.29 3.53 -2.09
N GLY A 39 5.60 3.59 -3.37
CA GLY A 39 6.86 3.11 -3.92
C GLY A 39 6.86 3.36 -5.42
N GLY A 40 7.99 3.09 -6.04
CA GLY A 40 8.09 3.29 -7.49
C GLY A 40 9.53 3.46 -7.91
N HIS A 41 9.70 4.03 -9.09
CA HIS A 41 11.01 4.27 -9.68
C HIS A 41 11.03 5.65 -10.30
N LEU A 42 12.12 6.41 -10.12
CA LEU A 42 12.22 7.81 -10.56
C LEU A 42 11.91 7.99 -12.05
N VAL A 43 12.21 6.98 -12.87
CA VAL A 43 11.93 7.00 -14.32
C VAL A 43 10.50 6.53 -14.66
N ALA A 44 9.93 5.60 -13.89
CA ALA A 44 8.62 5.00 -14.17
C ALA A 44 7.46 5.69 -13.41
N GLY A 45 7.77 6.68 -12.57
CA GLY A 45 6.83 7.34 -11.68
C GLY A 45 6.75 6.72 -10.30
N ILE A 46 6.33 7.55 -9.34
CA ILE A 46 5.99 7.12 -7.98
C ILE A 46 4.48 6.87 -7.94
N VAL A 47 4.09 5.66 -7.60
CA VAL A 47 2.69 5.35 -7.32
C VAL A 47 2.47 5.40 -5.82
N SER A 48 1.32 5.90 -5.44
CA SER A 48 0.88 5.91 -4.06
C SER A 48 -0.58 5.51 -3.99
N ALA A 49 -0.88 4.70 -2.99
CA ALA A 49 -2.20 4.25 -2.62
C ALA A 49 -2.51 4.80 -1.23
N GLU A 50 -3.54 5.64 -1.15
CA GLU A 50 -4.07 6.14 0.11
C GLU A 50 -5.39 5.47 0.40
N VAL A 51 -5.48 4.82 1.54
CA VAL A 51 -6.66 4.05 1.97
C VAL A 51 -7.10 4.51 3.36
N PHE A 52 -8.35 4.22 3.73
CA PHE A 52 -8.82 4.49 5.09
C PHE A 52 -8.15 3.55 6.10
N PRO A 53 -8.09 3.92 7.39
CA PRO A 53 -7.52 3.05 8.43
C PRO A 53 -8.16 1.66 8.48
N ALA A 54 -9.49 1.58 8.37
CA ALA A 54 -10.22 0.31 8.34
C ALA A 54 -9.79 -0.58 7.16
N ASP A 55 -9.74 -0.02 5.94
CA ASP A 55 -9.26 -0.72 4.75
C ASP A 55 -7.80 -1.18 4.90
N ALA A 56 -6.95 -0.38 5.55
CA ALA A 56 -5.56 -0.76 5.82
C ALA A 56 -5.44 -1.96 6.78
N LEU A 57 -6.37 -2.10 7.74
CA LEU A 57 -6.45 -3.28 8.60
C LEU A 57 -6.90 -4.52 7.82
N GLU A 58 -7.88 -4.37 6.93
CA GLU A 58 -8.30 -5.46 6.04
C GLU A 58 -7.16 -5.89 5.10
N LEU A 59 -6.45 -4.92 4.51
CA LEU A 59 -5.25 -5.17 3.71
C LEU A 59 -4.17 -5.88 4.53
N SER A 60 -3.92 -5.47 5.78
CA SER A 60 -2.97 -6.16 6.68
C SER A 60 -3.33 -7.64 6.86
N THR A 61 -4.61 -7.94 7.05
CA THR A 61 -5.11 -9.31 7.16
C THR A 61 -4.91 -10.08 5.86
N ALA A 62 -5.30 -9.51 4.71
CA ALA A 62 -5.15 -10.13 3.40
C ALA A 62 -3.67 -10.42 3.05
N VAL A 63 -2.77 -9.48 3.36
CA VAL A 63 -1.31 -9.65 3.21
C VAL A 63 -0.81 -10.82 4.04
N GLY A 64 -1.26 -10.94 5.29
CA GLY A 64 -0.85 -12.01 6.21
C GLY A 64 -1.40 -13.39 5.83
N SER A 65 -2.67 -13.46 5.43
CA SER A 65 -3.36 -14.72 5.12
C SER A 65 -3.17 -15.18 3.67
N GLY A 66 -2.75 -14.27 2.78
CA GLY A 66 -2.66 -14.53 1.34
C GLY A 66 -3.99 -14.50 0.60
N GLY A 67 -4.97 -13.79 1.16
CA GLY A 67 -6.26 -13.58 0.50
C GLY A 67 -6.20 -12.52 -0.60
N ARG A 68 -7.12 -12.61 -1.55
CA ARG A 68 -7.40 -11.54 -2.51
C ARG A 68 -8.36 -10.53 -1.89
N LEU A 69 -8.03 -9.24 -2.02
CA LEU A 69 -8.85 -8.14 -1.53
C LEU A 69 -8.77 -6.96 -2.50
N VAL A 70 -9.87 -6.26 -2.69
CA VAL A 70 -9.91 -4.99 -3.43
C VAL A 70 -10.61 -3.97 -2.55
N VAL A 71 -9.93 -2.86 -2.25
CA VAL A 71 -10.46 -1.75 -1.46
C VAL A 71 -10.45 -0.46 -2.27
N ALA A 72 -11.27 0.50 -1.85
CA ALA A 72 -11.19 1.85 -2.38
C ALA A 72 -9.88 2.51 -1.93
N GLY A 73 -9.29 3.31 -2.81
CA GLY A 73 -8.12 4.11 -2.48
C GLY A 73 -8.04 5.39 -3.29
N ARG A 74 -6.97 6.16 -3.08
CA ARG A 74 -6.66 7.37 -3.84
C ARG A 74 -5.23 7.37 -4.34
N HIS A 75 -5.04 7.92 -5.54
CA HIS A 75 -3.73 8.25 -6.11
C HIS A 75 -3.80 9.66 -6.69
N LEU A 76 -2.86 10.52 -6.32
CA LEU A 76 -2.80 11.92 -6.78
C LEU A 76 -4.15 12.67 -6.59
N GLY A 77 -4.87 12.36 -5.51
CA GLY A 77 -6.17 12.97 -5.20
C GLY A 77 -7.37 12.33 -5.89
N GLU A 78 -7.18 11.43 -6.85
CA GLU A 78 -8.28 10.80 -7.56
C GLU A 78 -8.67 9.45 -6.96
N HIS A 79 -9.96 9.09 -7.05
CA HIS A 79 -10.47 7.80 -6.63
C HIS A 79 -9.98 6.68 -7.54
N ARG A 80 -9.53 5.59 -6.91
CA ARG A 80 -8.90 4.43 -7.53
C ARG A 80 -9.23 3.18 -6.71
N ALA A 81 -8.79 2.02 -7.18
CA ALA A 81 -8.88 0.77 -6.42
C ALA A 81 -7.48 0.25 -6.08
N VAL A 82 -7.32 -0.27 -4.87
CA VAL A 82 -6.11 -0.97 -4.43
C VAL A 82 -6.45 -2.44 -4.36
N ARG A 83 -5.72 -3.27 -5.11
CA ARG A 83 -5.86 -4.72 -5.09
C ARG A 83 -4.67 -5.34 -4.39
N VAL A 84 -4.94 -6.28 -3.49
CA VAL A 84 -3.95 -7.23 -2.99
C VAL A 84 -4.32 -8.60 -3.53
N ASP A 85 -3.34 -9.29 -4.10
CA ASP A 85 -3.51 -10.64 -4.64
C ASP A 85 -2.21 -11.43 -4.52
N ARG A 86 -2.28 -12.76 -4.64
CA ARG A 86 -1.12 -13.65 -4.74
C ARG A 86 -1.23 -14.47 -6.02
N PRO A 87 -0.99 -13.86 -7.20
CA PRO A 87 -1.09 -14.58 -8.47
C PRO A 87 -0.01 -15.66 -8.62
N ALA A 88 1.07 -15.61 -7.81
CA ALA A 88 2.15 -16.60 -7.77
C ALA A 88 2.79 -16.64 -6.37
N TYR A 89 4.11 -16.83 -6.28
CA TYR A 89 4.86 -16.84 -5.01
C TYR A 89 4.90 -15.47 -4.32
N ASP A 90 4.91 -14.39 -5.09
CA ASP A 90 4.95 -13.03 -4.55
C ASP A 90 3.55 -12.50 -4.28
N LEU A 91 3.45 -11.64 -3.25
CA LEU A 91 2.27 -10.81 -3.04
C LEU A 91 2.31 -9.63 -3.99
N GLU A 92 1.24 -9.45 -4.76
CA GLU A 92 1.00 -8.26 -5.57
C GLU A 92 0.16 -7.25 -4.79
N ILE A 93 0.62 -6.00 -4.73
CA ILE A 93 -0.18 -4.84 -4.38
C ILE A 93 -0.28 -3.97 -5.63
N ALA A 94 -1.46 -3.87 -6.22
CA ALA A 94 -1.71 -3.16 -7.46
C ALA A 94 -2.60 -1.93 -7.24
N MET A 95 -2.29 -0.84 -7.93
CA MET A 95 -3.13 0.34 -8.02
C MET A 95 -3.84 0.36 -9.36
N LEU A 96 -5.17 0.50 -9.35
CA LEU A 96 -6.02 0.37 -10.52
C LEU A 96 -6.83 1.65 -10.79
N ALA A 97 -6.94 2.04 -12.06
CA ALA A 97 -7.81 3.12 -12.55
C ALA A 97 -8.86 2.54 -13.51
N GLY A 98 -10.12 2.46 -13.08
CA GLY A 98 -11.18 1.89 -13.94
C GLY A 98 -10.97 0.42 -14.32
N GLY A 99 -10.10 -0.31 -13.61
CA GLY A 99 -9.69 -1.68 -13.94
C GLY A 99 -8.30 -1.78 -14.57
N ASP A 100 -7.77 -0.69 -15.11
CA ASP A 100 -6.45 -0.64 -15.72
C ASP A 100 -5.35 -0.50 -14.67
N LEU A 101 -4.23 -1.19 -14.89
CA LEU A 101 -3.10 -1.20 -13.96
C LEU A 101 -2.30 0.11 -14.08
N LEU A 102 -2.31 0.93 -13.03
CA LEU A 102 -1.41 2.09 -12.90
C LEU A 102 0.00 1.67 -12.49
N GLY A 103 0.10 0.61 -11.70
CA GLY A 103 1.36 -0.01 -11.33
C GLY A 103 1.19 -0.93 -10.14
N ARG A 104 2.22 -1.72 -9.87
CA ARG A 104 2.17 -2.72 -8.81
C ARG A 104 3.52 -2.95 -8.14
N TRP A 105 3.44 -3.34 -6.89
CA TRP A 105 4.56 -3.85 -6.10
C TRP A 105 4.42 -5.35 -5.94
N LEU A 106 5.50 -6.08 -6.24
CA LEU A 106 5.63 -7.49 -5.92
C LEU A 106 6.51 -7.62 -4.68
N VAL A 107 5.94 -8.14 -3.60
CA VAL A 107 6.61 -8.31 -2.30
C VAL A 107 6.83 -9.79 -2.06
N ARG A 108 8.08 -10.15 -1.79
CA ARG A 108 8.46 -11.55 -1.56
C ARG A 108 7.92 -12.10 -0.24
N PRO A 109 7.68 -13.42 -0.14
CA PRO A 109 7.14 -14.08 1.05
C PRO A 109 7.82 -13.70 2.38
N GLU A 110 9.15 -13.57 2.38
CA GLU A 110 9.93 -13.27 3.57
C GLU A 110 9.62 -11.89 4.18
N PHE A 111 9.03 -10.97 3.40
CA PHE A 111 8.70 -9.61 3.85
C PHE A 111 7.22 -9.40 4.19
N LEU A 112 6.35 -10.40 3.97
CA LEU A 112 4.90 -10.23 4.12
C LEU A 112 4.48 -9.97 5.57
N ALA A 113 5.09 -10.66 6.53
CA ALA A 113 4.83 -10.43 7.95
C ALA A 113 5.21 -9.01 8.37
N THR A 114 6.36 -8.51 7.88
CA THR A 114 6.81 -7.14 8.11
C THR A 114 5.81 -6.14 7.53
N LEU A 115 5.44 -6.30 6.26
CA LEU A 115 4.49 -5.43 5.56
C LEU A 115 3.12 -5.39 6.26
N ALA A 116 2.55 -6.55 6.60
CA ALA A 116 1.29 -6.63 7.36
C ALA A 116 1.40 -5.86 8.69
N GLY A 117 2.53 -5.99 9.39
CA GLY A 117 2.80 -5.23 10.61
C GLY A 117 2.93 -3.73 10.38
N LEU A 118 3.51 -3.27 9.27
CA LEU A 118 3.58 -1.85 8.93
C LEU A 118 2.17 -1.26 8.73
N LEU A 119 1.33 -1.94 7.95
CA LEU A 119 -0.06 -1.52 7.68
C LEU A 119 -0.87 -1.40 8.97
N ARG A 120 -0.80 -2.43 9.83
CA ARG A 120 -1.51 -2.44 11.11
C ARG A 120 -1.06 -1.29 12.02
N ARG A 121 0.26 -1.09 12.16
CA ARG A 121 0.80 0.01 12.97
C ARG A 121 0.39 1.38 12.44
N ALA A 122 0.39 1.56 11.13
CA ALA A 122 -0.03 2.82 10.51
C ALA A 122 -1.52 3.09 10.79
N ALA A 123 -2.39 2.10 10.62
CA ALA A 123 -3.81 2.21 10.92
C ALA A 123 -4.07 2.51 12.40
N SER A 124 -3.52 1.73 13.32
CA SER A 124 -3.70 1.94 14.77
C SER A 124 -3.16 3.29 15.25
N ALA A 125 -2.08 3.79 14.64
CA ALA A 125 -1.55 5.12 14.95
C ALA A 125 -2.47 6.25 14.45
N LEU A 126 -3.34 6.00 13.47
CA LEU A 126 -4.36 6.96 13.04
C LEU A 126 -5.57 6.90 13.96
N ASP A 127 -6.06 5.70 14.29
CA ASP A 127 -7.18 5.51 15.22
C ASP A 127 -6.88 6.19 16.58
N ALA A 128 -5.66 6.03 17.09
CA ALA A 128 -5.24 6.66 18.35
C ALA A 128 -5.26 8.20 18.31
N ARG A 129 -5.01 8.81 17.13
CA ARG A 129 -5.04 10.26 16.94
C ARG A 129 -6.47 10.78 16.85
N GLU A 130 -7.35 10.04 16.19
CA GLU A 130 -8.77 10.39 16.09
C GLU A 130 -9.46 10.30 17.46
N ALA A 131 -9.09 9.34 18.31
CA ALA A 131 -9.60 9.24 19.68
C ALA A 131 -9.16 10.38 20.62
N THR A 132 -8.17 11.20 20.23
CA THR A 132 -7.66 12.33 21.03
C THR A 132 -8.09 13.70 20.50
N THR A 133 -8.84 13.76 19.40
CA THR A 133 -9.33 15.01 18.78
C THR A 133 -10.82 15.16 19.02
#